data_AF-A0A448YQ78-F1
#
_entry.id   AF-A0A448YQ78-F1
#
_cell.length_a   1.000
_cell.length_b   1.000
_cell.length_c   1.000
_cell.angle_alpha   90.00
_cell.angle_beta   90.00
_cell.angle_gamma   90.00
#
_symmetry.space_group_name_H-M   'P 1'
#
loop_
_entity.id
_entity.type
_entity.pdbx_description
1 polymer ?
#
loop_
_entity_poly.entity_id
_entity_poly.type
_entity_poly.pdbx_seq_one_letter_code
_entity_poly.pdbx_strand_id
1 'polypeptide(L)'
;MSLPISYDATSKKVKLLDDVKLSENRDLESEVEQLNTLVKDYINTNSDVPGLPTPQAFTKNLSLMVKKMHASSTNLMRQKKFKDAAKQYSIALGLALARPKFENFQLTMSEVVICLMGRCDALMMEEDWLSAYQDAEILCQLAAAVADNHLRKGICELKLGNALDAKADFERGLCFKPGHEKLKEHLKIVERVIAEENGESPSEATE
;
A
#
# COMPACT_ATOMS: atom_id res chain seq x y z
N MET A 1 22.63 -29.98 -11.52
CA MET A 1 22.69 -28.69 -12.24
C MET A 1 23.21 -27.66 -11.24
N SER A 2 24.27 -26.92 -11.55
CA SER A 2 24.83 -25.90 -10.64
C SER A 2 24.21 -24.55 -10.97
N LEU A 3 23.74 -23.81 -9.96
CA LEU A 3 23.21 -22.46 -10.14
C LEU A 3 24.35 -21.44 -10.19
N PRO A 4 24.24 -20.37 -11.00
CA PRO A 4 25.29 -19.37 -11.15
C PRO A 4 25.26 -18.35 -9.99
N ILE A 5 25.50 -18.84 -8.77
CA ILE A 5 25.49 -18.07 -7.53
C ILE A 5 26.80 -18.22 -6.76
N SER A 6 27.15 -17.18 -6.00
CA SER A 6 28.28 -17.17 -5.07
C SER A 6 27.82 -16.78 -3.67
N TYR A 7 28.55 -17.25 -2.66
CA TYR A 7 28.34 -16.89 -1.26
C TYR A 7 29.49 -16.06 -0.74
N ASP A 8 29.18 -14.91 -0.17
CA ASP A 8 30.14 -14.04 0.51
C ASP A 8 30.07 -14.30 2.03
N ALA A 9 31.13 -14.91 2.57
CA ALA A 9 31.23 -15.27 3.98
C ALA A 9 31.28 -14.05 4.93
N THR A 10 31.76 -12.89 4.45
CA THR A 10 31.84 -11.67 5.26
C THR A 10 30.47 -11.01 5.39
N SER A 11 29.76 -10.84 4.28
CA SER A 11 28.41 -10.24 4.31
C SER A 11 27.30 -11.25 4.64
N LYS A 12 27.62 -12.55 4.60
CA LYS A 12 26.68 -13.68 4.74
C LYS A 12 25.54 -13.62 3.72
N LYS A 13 25.83 -13.14 2.52
CA LYS A 13 24.85 -13.01 1.43
C LYS A 13 25.19 -13.92 0.26
N VAL A 14 24.14 -14.40 -0.39
CA VAL A 14 24.21 -15.03 -1.70
C VAL A 14 24.07 -13.95 -2.76
N LYS A 15 24.83 -14.04 -3.85
CA LYS A 15 24.76 -13.14 -5.01
C LYS A 15 24.81 -13.94 -6.30
N LEU A 16 24.21 -13.42 -7.35
CA LEU A 16 24.48 -13.90 -8.71
C LEU A 16 25.94 -13.65 -9.08
N LEU A 17 26.51 -14.49 -9.95
CA LEU A 17 27.83 -14.23 -10.53
C LEU A 17 27.77 -13.04 -11.50
N ASP A 18 28.88 -12.30 -11.62
CA ASP A 18 28.95 -11.06 -12.41
C ASP A 18 28.72 -11.27 -13.92
N ASP A 19 28.92 -12.49 -14.41
CA ASP A 19 28.70 -12.89 -15.82
C ASP A 19 27.23 -13.25 -16.13
N VAL A 20 26.37 -13.29 -15.12
CA VAL A 20 24.94 -13.57 -15.27
C VAL A 20 24.21 -12.33 -15.77
N LYS A 21 23.56 -12.44 -16.92
CA LYS A 21 22.64 -11.41 -17.40
C LYS A 21 21.37 -11.39 -16.56
N LEU A 22 21.17 -10.32 -15.80
CA LEU A 22 19.99 -10.10 -14.95
C LEU A 22 18.67 -10.18 -15.74
N SER A 23 18.64 -9.66 -16.97
CA SER A 23 17.45 -9.69 -17.83
C SER A 23 16.95 -11.10 -18.15
N GLU A 24 17.85 -12.09 -18.15
CA GLU A 24 17.55 -13.49 -18.46
C GLU A 24 17.30 -14.31 -17.17
N ASN A 25 17.58 -13.75 -15.98
CA ASN A 25 17.58 -14.46 -14.71
C ASN A 25 16.82 -13.71 -13.59
N ARG A 26 15.80 -12.92 -13.96
CA ARG A 26 15.03 -12.09 -13.03
C ARG A 26 14.40 -12.89 -11.89
N ASP A 27 13.90 -14.09 -12.18
CA ASP A 27 13.30 -14.95 -11.16
C ASP A 27 14.36 -15.40 -10.14
N LEU A 28 15.54 -15.80 -10.61
CA LEU A 28 16.65 -16.19 -9.74
C LEU A 28 17.17 -15.02 -8.91
N GLU A 29 17.24 -13.81 -9.49
CA GLU A 29 17.57 -12.58 -8.76
C GLU A 29 16.59 -12.35 -7.59
N SER A 30 15.29 -12.42 -7.86
CA SER A 30 14.24 -12.31 -6.84
C SER A 30 14.38 -13.37 -5.74
N GLU A 31 14.59 -14.63 -6.10
CA GLU A 31 14.80 -15.71 -5.12
C GLU A 31 16.03 -15.47 -4.25
N VAL A 32 17.14 -14.98 -4.83
CA VAL A 32 18.36 -14.64 -4.08
C VAL A 32 18.11 -13.47 -3.11
N GLU A 33 17.35 -12.45 -3.51
CA GLU A 33 16.97 -11.34 -2.62
C GLU A 33 16.07 -11.79 -1.47
N GLN A 34 15.08 -12.64 -1.76
CA GLN A 34 14.19 -13.22 -0.75
C GLN A 34 14.96 -14.10 0.24
N LEU A 35 15.88 -14.94 -0.26
CA LEU A 35 16.75 -15.76 0.56
C LEU A 35 17.61 -14.90 1.50
N ASN A 36 18.24 -13.84 0.97
CA ASN A 36 19.05 -12.93 1.77
C ASN A 36 18.22 -12.21 2.85
N THR A 37 16.97 -11.86 2.55
CA THR A 37 16.04 -11.27 3.52
C THR A 37 15.71 -12.28 4.62
N LEU A 38 15.38 -13.52 4.26
CA LEU A 38 15.05 -14.58 5.20
C LEU A 38 16.23 -14.91 6.12
N VAL A 39 17.45 -15.04 5.56
CA VAL A 39 18.67 -15.32 6.33
C VAL A 39 18.95 -14.19 7.33
N LYS A 40 18.79 -12.94 6.91
CA LYS A 40 18.94 -11.78 7.79
C LYS A 40 17.93 -11.83 8.95
N ASP A 41 16.66 -12.07 8.65
CA ASP A 41 15.59 -12.15 9.65
C ASP A 41 15.85 -13.29 10.65
N TYR A 42 16.29 -14.45 10.16
CA TYR A 42 16.62 -15.61 10.98
C TYR A 42 17.78 -15.34 11.93
N ILE A 43 18.89 -14.78 11.44
CA ILE A 43 20.04 -14.39 12.27
C ILE A 43 19.62 -13.39 13.36
N ASN A 44 18.76 -12.43 13.02
CA ASN A 44 18.28 -11.41 13.97
C ASN A 44 17.34 -11.98 15.05
N THR A 45 16.75 -13.16 14.84
CA THR A 45 15.88 -13.80 15.84
C THR A 45 16.66 -14.26 17.06
N ASN A 46 17.96 -14.54 16.90
CA ASN A 46 18.83 -15.07 17.95
C ASN A 46 18.25 -16.34 18.62
N SER A 47 17.62 -17.21 17.82
CA SER A 47 17.03 -18.50 18.20
C SER A 47 17.32 -19.52 17.12
N ASP A 48 17.52 -20.79 17.50
CA ASP A 48 17.73 -21.89 16.57
C ASP A 48 16.49 -22.16 15.70
N VAL A 49 15.30 -21.83 16.19
CA VAL A 49 14.05 -21.94 15.42
C VAL A 49 13.19 -20.72 15.73
N PRO A 50 12.70 -20.00 14.71
CA PRO A 50 11.73 -18.94 14.90
C PRO A 50 10.48 -19.47 15.60
N GLY A 51 9.95 -18.68 16.54
CA GLY A 51 8.71 -19.02 17.22
C GLY A 51 7.53 -19.10 16.25
N LEU A 52 6.47 -19.82 16.64
CA LEU A 52 5.23 -19.85 15.87
C LEU A 52 4.63 -18.44 15.74
N PRO A 53 4.01 -18.10 14.59
CA PRO A 53 3.47 -16.77 14.27
C PRO A 53 2.18 -16.44 15.07
N THR A 54 2.30 -16.40 16.38
CA THR A 54 1.19 -16.10 17.31
C THR A 54 1.12 -14.60 17.61
N PRO A 55 -0.06 -14.06 17.97
CA PRO A 55 -0.17 -12.68 18.43
C PRO A 55 0.73 -12.35 19.63
N GLN A 56 1.02 -13.34 20.48
CA GLN A 56 1.87 -13.18 21.66
C GLN A 56 3.36 -13.06 21.29
N ALA A 57 3.78 -13.73 20.22
CA ALA A 57 5.15 -13.70 19.70
C ALA A 57 5.44 -12.47 18.82
N PHE A 58 4.45 -11.62 18.56
CA PHE A 58 4.60 -10.44 17.71
C PHE A 58 5.50 -9.37 18.35
N THR A 59 6.49 -8.88 17.60
CA THR A 59 7.47 -7.92 18.14
C THR A 59 6.85 -6.58 18.48
N LYS A 60 6.81 -6.26 19.78
CA LYS A 60 6.17 -5.06 20.33
C LYS A 60 6.95 -3.77 20.06
N ASN A 61 8.28 -3.81 20.12
CA ASN A 61 9.11 -2.61 19.94
C ASN A 61 8.96 -2.01 18.54
N LEU A 62 8.88 -2.87 17.52
CA LEU A 62 8.64 -2.44 16.14
C LEU A 62 7.24 -1.84 15.99
N SER A 63 6.21 -2.43 16.62
CA SER A 63 4.86 -1.85 16.63
C SER A 63 4.82 -0.48 17.29
N LEU A 64 5.55 -0.29 18.39
CA LEU A 64 5.66 1.01 19.04
C LEU A 64 6.31 2.05 18.12
N MET A 65 7.34 1.66 17.37
CA MET A 65 8.01 2.53 16.41
C MET A 65 7.08 2.90 15.24
N VAL A 66 6.41 1.91 14.62
CA VAL A 66 5.42 2.13 13.56
C VAL A 66 4.31 3.06 14.04
N LYS A 67 3.74 2.80 15.22
CA LYS A 67 2.70 3.64 15.82
C LYS A 67 3.17 5.06 16.09
N LYS A 68 4.39 5.24 16.59
CA LYS A 68 4.97 6.57 16.83
C LYS A 68 5.18 7.32 15.52
N MET A 69 5.71 6.66 14.49
CA MET A 69 5.88 7.26 13.17
C MET A 69 4.54 7.65 12.56
N HIS A 70 3.56 6.75 12.59
CA HIS A 70 2.20 7.04 12.12
C HIS A 70 1.60 8.26 12.85
N ALA A 71 1.67 8.30 14.18
CA ALA A 71 1.15 9.44 14.96
C ALA A 71 1.85 10.77 14.61
N SER A 72 3.17 10.72 14.38
CA SER A 72 3.94 11.87 13.90
C SER A 72 3.47 12.33 12.51
N SER A 73 3.24 11.40 11.58
CA SER A 73 2.70 11.70 10.25
C SER A 73 1.30 12.32 10.33
N THR A 74 0.43 11.80 11.20
CA THR A 74 -0.91 12.37 11.42
C THR A 74 -0.84 13.80 11.98
N ASN A 75 0.16 14.13 12.80
CA ASN A 75 0.38 15.50 13.24
C ASN A 75 0.80 16.43 12.09
N LEU A 76 1.64 15.95 11.16
CA LEU A 76 1.99 16.70 9.95
C LEU A 76 0.77 16.93 9.05
N MET A 77 -0.12 15.93 8.92
CA MET A 77 -1.40 16.08 8.22
C MET A 77 -2.25 17.20 8.82
N ARG A 78 -2.39 17.24 10.16
CA ARG A 78 -3.14 18.31 10.86
C ARG A 78 -2.52 19.69 10.66
N GLN A 79 -1.20 19.75 10.53
CA GLN A 79 -0.45 20.99 10.24
C GLN A 79 -0.49 21.37 8.75
N LYS A 80 -1.20 20.61 7.90
CA LYS A 80 -1.25 20.79 6.44
C LYS A 80 0.12 20.71 5.75
N LYS A 81 1.05 19.95 6.34
CA LYS A 81 2.37 19.64 5.75
C LYS A 81 2.30 18.29 5.05
N PHE A 82 1.53 18.18 3.97
CA PHE A 82 1.16 16.87 3.42
C PHE A 82 2.34 16.18 2.73
N LYS A 83 3.22 16.93 2.04
CA LYS A 83 4.46 16.39 1.47
C LYS A 83 5.36 15.72 2.50
N ASP A 84 5.55 16.36 3.65
CA ASP A 84 6.34 15.80 4.74
C ASP A 84 5.62 14.62 5.40
N ALA A 85 4.29 14.69 5.52
CA ALA A 85 3.48 13.58 6.01
C ALA A 85 3.61 12.34 5.11
N ALA A 86 3.56 12.49 3.78
CA ALA A 86 3.70 11.38 2.82
C ALA A 86 5.07 10.70 2.94
N LYS A 87 6.14 11.48 3.09
CA LYS A 87 7.50 10.94 3.37
C LYS A 87 7.53 10.18 4.70
N GLN A 88 6.96 10.75 5.74
CA GLN A 88 6.95 10.14 7.06
C GLN A 88 6.10 8.85 7.09
N TYR A 89 4.97 8.81 6.39
CA TYR A 89 4.17 7.60 6.20
C TYR A 89 4.93 6.54 5.39
N SER A 90 5.72 6.94 4.39
CA SER A 90 6.58 5.99 3.65
C SER A 90 7.61 5.33 4.55
N ILE A 91 8.20 6.08 5.50
CA ILE A 91 9.10 5.51 6.51
C ILE A 91 8.35 4.54 7.43
N ALA A 92 7.15 4.92 7.92
CA ALA A 92 6.33 4.05 8.76
C ALA A 92 5.95 2.75 8.04
N LEU A 93 5.57 2.83 6.77
CA LEU A 93 5.26 1.69 5.91
C LEU A 93 6.49 0.79 5.70
N GLY A 94 7.66 1.38 5.45
CA GLY A 94 8.91 0.63 5.33
C GLY A 94 9.25 -0.15 6.60
N LEU A 95 9.00 0.42 7.78
CA LEU A 95 9.18 -0.28 9.07
C LEU A 95 8.20 -1.44 9.23
N ALA A 96 6.94 -1.27 8.83
CA ALA A 96 5.94 -2.35 8.88
C ALA A 96 6.29 -3.51 7.93
N LEU A 97 6.77 -3.20 6.71
CA LEU A 97 7.18 -4.21 5.71
C LEU A 97 8.51 -4.91 6.06
N ALA A 98 9.38 -4.24 6.84
CA ALA A 98 10.65 -4.79 7.31
C ALA A 98 10.48 -5.81 8.45
N ARG A 99 9.24 -6.14 8.85
CA ARG A 99 8.97 -7.18 9.85
C ARG A 99 9.52 -8.55 9.42
N PRO A 100 10.01 -9.35 10.38
CA PRO A 100 10.42 -10.72 10.10
C PRO A 100 9.27 -11.54 9.52
N LYS A 101 9.56 -12.34 8.48
CA LYS A 101 8.52 -13.04 7.69
C LYS A 101 7.84 -14.21 8.41
N PHE A 102 8.33 -14.60 9.58
CA PHE A 102 7.74 -15.61 10.47
C PHE A 102 6.90 -14.99 11.60
N GLU A 103 6.64 -13.68 11.57
CA GLU A 103 5.68 -13.05 12.49
C GLU A 103 4.23 -13.26 12.05
N ASN A 104 3.28 -12.90 12.93
CA ASN A 104 1.87 -12.93 12.60
C ASN A 104 1.56 -11.98 11.42
N PHE A 105 1.18 -12.56 10.29
CA PHE A 105 0.91 -11.82 9.05
C PHE A 105 -0.26 -10.85 9.20
N GLN A 106 -1.34 -11.25 9.88
CA GLN A 106 -2.52 -10.39 10.03
C GLN A 106 -2.21 -9.10 10.79
N LEU A 107 -1.40 -9.19 11.85
CA LEU A 107 -0.96 -8.01 12.60
C LEU A 107 -0.05 -7.12 11.76
N THR A 108 0.89 -7.71 11.02
CA THR A 108 1.73 -6.97 10.05
C THR A 108 0.88 -6.23 9.02
N MET A 109 -0.11 -6.91 8.42
CA MET A 109 -0.97 -6.31 7.42
C MET A 109 -1.82 -5.17 7.97
N SER A 110 -2.28 -5.25 9.22
CA SER A 110 -3.00 -4.14 9.86
C SER A 110 -2.15 -2.87 9.97
N GLU A 111 -0.85 -3.00 10.23
CA GLU A 111 0.09 -1.89 10.30
C GLU A 111 0.45 -1.34 8.90
N VAL A 112 0.60 -2.23 7.92
CA VAL A 112 0.83 -1.86 6.51
C VAL A 112 -0.35 -1.06 5.98
N VAL A 113 -1.58 -1.57 6.13
CA VAL A 113 -2.80 -0.94 5.61
C VAL A 113 -2.99 0.45 6.21
N ILE A 114 -2.87 0.62 7.53
CA ILE A 114 -3.10 1.93 8.16
C ILE A 114 -2.04 2.97 7.74
N CYS A 115 -0.78 2.56 7.58
CA CYS A 115 0.28 3.46 7.08
C CYS A 115 0.08 3.81 5.60
N LEU A 116 -0.35 2.84 4.79
CA LEU A 116 -0.62 3.04 3.37
C LEU A 116 -1.83 3.96 3.15
N MET A 117 -2.91 3.80 3.92
CA MET A 117 -4.06 4.72 3.92
C MET A 117 -3.61 6.16 4.22
N GLY A 118 -2.77 6.34 5.25
CA GLY A 118 -2.23 7.66 5.59
C GLY A 118 -1.35 8.27 4.51
N ARG A 119 -0.52 7.44 3.84
CA ARG A 119 0.29 7.90 2.70
C ARG A 119 -0.59 8.32 1.52
N CYS A 120 -1.58 7.51 1.17
CA CYS A 120 -2.54 7.81 0.13
C CYS A 120 -3.25 9.15 0.40
N ASP A 121 -3.77 9.34 1.63
CA ASP A 121 -4.42 10.58 2.02
C ASP A 121 -3.48 11.80 1.90
N ALA A 122 -2.22 11.65 2.32
CA ALA A 122 -1.23 12.71 2.20
C ALA A 122 -0.91 13.08 0.74
N LEU A 123 -0.78 12.08 -0.14
CA LEU A 123 -0.52 12.28 -1.57
C LEU A 123 -1.72 12.93 -2.28
N MET A 124 -2.94 12.51 -1.96
CA MET A 124 -4.16 13.15 -2.47
C MET A 124 -4.23 14.64 -2.06
N MET A 125 -3.84 14.97 -0.82
CA MET A 125 -3.82 16.36 -0.35
C MET A 125 -2.72 17.22 -0.98
N GLU A 126 -1.64 16.61 -1.48
CA GLU A 126 -0.63 17.27 -2.33
C GLU A 126 -1.02 17.29 -3.81
N GLU A 127 -2.19 16.76 -4.17
CA GLU A 127 -2.65 16.61 -5.55
C GLU A 127 -1.72 15.73 -6.43
N ASP A 128 -0.94 14.84 -5.81
CA ASP A 128 -0.15 13.81 -6.50
C ASP A 128 -1.04 12.59 -6.78
N TRP A 129 -1.96 12.76 -7.74
CA TRP A 129 -3.04 11.81 -8.03
C TRP A 129 -2.54 10.46 -8.54
N LEU A 130 -1.45 10.43 -9.30
CA LEU A 130 -0.92 9.18 -9.85
C LEU A 130 -0.32 8.30 -8.75
N SER A 131 0.49 8.90 -7.86
CA SER A 131 1.08 8.16 -6.73
C SER A 131 0.00 7.75 -5.73
N ALA A 132 -0.99 8.63 -5.47
CA ALA A 132 -2.14 8.30 -4.63
C ALA A 132 -2.99 7.16 -5.21
N TYR A 133 -3.21 7.15 -6.53
CA TYR A 133 -3.94 6.08 -7.21
C TYR A 133 -3.27 4.71 -6.99
N GLN A 134 -1.95 4.63 -7.12
CA GLN A 134 -1.20 3.38 -6.88
C GLN A 134 -1.40 2.86 -5.45
N ASP A 135 -1.36 3.76 -4.46
CA ASP A 135 -1.64 3.39 -3.06
C ASP A 135 -3.10 2.92 -2.89
N ALA A 136 -4.05 3.63 -3.47
CA ALA A 136 -5.47 3.30 -3.39
C ALA A 136 -5.80 1.95 -4.05
N GLU A 137 -5.16 1.64 -5.17
CA GLU A 137 -5.30 0.35 -5.84
C GLU A 137 -4.82 -0.81 -4.96
N ILE A 138 -3.63 -0.68 -4.37
CA ILE A 138 -3.10 -1.66 -3.42
C ILE A 138 -4.04 -1.79 -2.21
N LEU A 139 -4.57 -0.68 -1.70
CA LEU A 139 -5.54 -0.69 -0.58
C LEU A 139 -6.83 -1.45 -0.93
N CYS A 140 -7.35 -1.30 -2.15
CA CYS A 140 -8.49 -2.07 -2.60
C CYS A 140 -8.17 -3.57 -2.72
N GLN A 141 -6.94 -3.95 -3.08
CA GLN A 141 -6.52 -5.37 -3.10
C GLN A 141 -6.37 -5.95 -1.69
N LEU A 142 -5.80 -5.18 -0.76
CA LEU A 142 -5.50 -5.65 0.60
C LEU A 142 -6.71 -5.57 1.55
N ALA A 143 -7.60 -4.59 1.33
CA ALA A 143 -8.68 -4.24 2.24
C ALA A 143 -9.92 -3.72 1.48
N ALA A 144 -10.39 -4.49 0.50
CA ALA A 144 -11.57 -4.16 -0.33
C ALA A 144 -12.82 -3.80 0.49
N ALA A 145 -13.05 -4.48 1.62
CA ALA A 145 -14.21 -4.26 2.48
C ALA A 145 -14.24 -2.88 3.15
N VAL A 146 -13.14 -2.12 3.11
CA VAL A 146 -13.08 -0.75 3.60
C VAL A 146 -13.53 0.19 2.47
N ALA A 147 -14.79 0.61 2.51
CA ALA A 147 -15.40 1.47 1.48
C ALA A 147 -14.59 2.75 1.18
N ASP A 148 -13.93 3.33 2.18
CA ASP A 148 -13.09 4.52 2.00
C ASP A 148 -11.88 4.28 1.07
N ASN A 149 -11.45 3.03 0.87
CA ASN A 149 -10.37 2.71 -0.09
C ASN A 149 -10.87 2.85 -1.52
N HIS A 150 -12.08 2.39 -1.80
CA HIS A 150 -12.74 2.61 -3.09
C HIS A 150 -13.02 4.10 -3.33
N LEU A 151 -13.39 4.85 -2.28
CA LEU A 151 -13.53 6.30 -2.37
C LEU A 151 -12.22 6.97 -2.78
N ARG A 152 -11.09 6.60 -2.17
CA ARG A 152 -9.76 7.13 -2.53
C ARG A 152 -9.43 6.83 -3.99
N LYS A 153 -9.63 5.57 -4.42
CA LYS A 153 -9.34 5.13 -5.79
C LYS A 153 -10.16 5.91 -6.81
N GLY A 154 -11.48 5.96 -6.62
CA GLY A 154 -12.38 6.68 -7.54
C GLY A 154 -12.13 8.18 -7.59
N ILE A 155 -11.76 8.83 -6.47
CA ILE A 155 -11.36 10.25 -6.50
C ILE A 155 -10.10 10.43 -7.36
N CYS A 156 -9.09 9.56 -7.20
CA CYS A 156 -7.88 9.64 -7.98
C CYS A 156 -8.14 9.39 -9.48
N GLU A 157 -8.95 8.38 -9.82
CA GLU A 157 -9.36 8.10 -11.20
C GLU A 157 -10.07 9.29 -11.83
N LEU A 158 -11.02 9.90 -11.12
CA LEU A 158 -11.73 11.09 -11.60
C LEU A 158 -10.77 12.26 -11.83
N LYS A 159 -9.80 12.46 -10.94
CA LYS A 159 -8.77 13.52 -11.09
C LYS A 159 -7.78 13.25 -12.22
N LEU A 160 -7.60 11.98 -12.59
CA LEU A 160 -6.79 11.55 -13.73
C LEU A 160 -7.59 11.52 -15.05
N GLY A 161 -8.88 11.87 -15.03
CA GLY A 161 -9.75 11.91 -16.21
C GLY A 161 -10.43 10.59 -16.56
N ASN A 162 -10.37 9.58 -15.68
CA ASN A 162 -10.98 8.27 -15.91
C ASN A 162 -12.35 8.19 -15.22
N ALA A 163 -13.33 8.94 -15.73
CA ALA A 163 -14.65 9.08 -15.10
C ALA A 163 -15.44 7.75 -15.02
N LEU A 164 -15.35 6.90 -16.04
CA LEU A 164 -16.03 5.59 -16.03
C LEU A 164 -15.50 4.65 -14.96
N ASP A 165 -14.18 4.58 -14.80
CA ASP A 165 -13.54 3.75 -13.76
C ASP A 165 -13.90 4.28 -12.37
N ALA A 166 -13.85 5.61 -12.19
CA ALA A 166 -14.22 6.27 -10.95
C ALA A 166 -15.66 5.96 -10.53
N LYS A 167 -16.62 5.96 -11.48
CA LYS A 167 -18.00 5.55 -11.24
C LYS A 167 -18.07 4.11 -10.73
N ALA A 168 -17.39 3.19 -11.42
CA ALA A 168 -17.38 1.78 -11.04
C ALA A 168 -16.82 1.55 -9.63
N ASP A 169 -15.77 2.29 -9.23
CA ASP A 169 -15.23 2.19 -7.88
C ASP A 169 -16.13 2.84 -6.82
N PHE A 170 -16.79 3.97 -7.12
CA PHE A 170 -17.75 4.53 -6.17
C PHE A 170 -18.94 3.59 -5.93
N GLU A 171 -19.48 2.98 -6.98
CA GLU A 171 -20.52 1.96 -6.88
C GLU A 171 -20.05 0.74 -6.08
N ARG A 172 -18.83 0.24 -6.35
CA ARG A 172 -18.24 -0.88 -5.61
C ARG A 172 -18.07 -0.56 -4.12
N GLY A 173 -17.61 0.65 -3.79
CA GLY A 173 -17.54 1.13 -2.40
C GLY A 173 -18.91 1.13 -1.72
N LEU A 174 -19.97 1.52 -2.44
CA LEU A 174 -21.34 1.50 -1.93
C LEU A 174 -21.87 0.08 -1.75
N CYS A 175 -21.40 -0.92 -2.50
CA CYS A 175 -21.71 -2.34 -2.23
C CYS A 175 -21.23 -2.77 -0.83
N PHE A 176 -20.09 -2.27 -0.37
CA PHE A 176 -19.59 -2.56 0.98
C PHE A 176 -20.24 -1.69 2.06
N LYS A 177 -20.59 -0.44 1.74
CA LYS A 177 -21.26 0.49 2.67
C LYS A 177 -22.29 1.38 1.94
N PRO A 178 -23.55 0.93 1.81
CA PRO A 178 -24.59 1.66 1.06
C PRO A 178 -24.94 3.03 1.64
N GLY A 179 -24.72 3.24 2.95
CA GLY A 179 -24.95 4.50 3.66
C GLY A 179 -23.76 5.47 3.63
N HIS A 180 -22.78 5.27 2.75
CA HIS A 180 -21.59 6.11 2.74
C HIS A 180 -21.83 7.43 2.00
N GLU A 181 -22.03 8.52 2.73
CA GLU A 181 -22.41 9.83 2.18
C GLU A 181 -21.43 10.38 1.13
N LYS A 182 -20.11 10.39 1.40
CA LYS A 182 -19.14 10.89 0.41
C LYS A 182 -19.12 10.08 -0.90
N LEU A 183 -19.29 8.76 -0.83
CA LEU A 183 -19.35 7.92 -2.03
C LEU A 183 -20.57 8.27 -2.87
N LYS A 184 -21.74 8.48 -2.25
CA LYS A 184 -22.94 8.94 -2.97
C LYS A 184 -22.75 10.33 -3.59
N GLU A 185 -22.12 11.24 -2.85
CA GLU A 185 -21.81 12.59 -3.34
C GLU A 185 -20.90 12.53 -4.57
N HIS A 186 -19.80 11.78 -4.48
CA HIS A 186 -18.86 11.62 -5.58
C HIS A 186 -19.44 10.84 -6.77
N LEU A 187 -20.34 9.88 -6.53
CA LEU A 187 -21.07 9.19 -7.58
C LEU A 187 -21.92 10.17 -8.41
N LYS A 188 -22.67 11.07 -7.74
CA LYS A 188 -23.43 12.13 -8.43
C LYS A 188 -22.55 13.15 -9.16
N ILE A 189 -21.33 13.39 -8.67
CA ILE A 189 -20.38 14.26 -9.36
C ILE A 189 -19.91 13.60 -10.64
N VAL A 190 -19.48 12.33 -10.58
CA VAL A 190 -18.95 11.64 -11.75
C VAL A 190 -20.02 11.34 -12.80
N GLU A 191 -21.26 11.06 -12.39
CA GLU A 191 -22.38 10.90 -13.33
C GLU A 191 -22.63 12.17 -14.15
N ARG A 192 -22.51 13.36 -13.53
CA ARG A 192 -22.60 14.63 -14.26
C ARG A 192 -21.44 14.84 -15.21
N VAL A 193 -20.21 14.49 -14.80
CA VAL A 193 -19.03 14.57 -15.68
C VAL A 193 -19.21 13.67 -16.90
N ILE A 194 -19.69 12.44 -16.72
CA ILE A 194 -19.95 11.50 -17.82
C ILE A 194 -21.04 12.04 -18.76
N ALA A 195 -22.13 12.58 -18.22
CA ALA A 195 -23.21 13.17 -19.01
C ALA A 195 -22.71 14.37 -19.85
N GLU A 196 -21.91 15.26 -19.24
CA GLU A 196 -21.29 16.39 -19.93
C GLU A 196 -20.33 15.94 -21.04
N GLU A 197 -19.50 14.91 -20.80
CA GLU A 197 -18.62 14.31 -21.82
C GLU A 197 -19.40 13.68 -22.99
N ASN A 198 -20.59 13.14 -22.70
CA ASN A 198 -21.49 12.58 -23.71
C ASN A 198 -22.34 13.64 -24.44
N GLY A 199 -22.28 14.91 -24.02
CA GLY A 199 -23.09 15.99 -24.59
C GLY A 199 -24.55 15.97 -24.16
N GLU A 200 -24.88 15.26 -23.09
CA GLU A 200 -26.22 15.21 -22.49
C GLU A 200 -26.45 16.48 -21.65
N SER A 201 -27.52 17.21 -21.94
CA SER A 201 -27.83 18.44 -21.19
C SER A 201 -28.36 18.11 -19.78
N PRO A 202 -28.11 18.95 -18.74
CA PRO A 202 -28.50 18.64 -17.35
C PRO A 202 -30.01 18.48 -17.09
N SER A 203 -30.87 18.61 -18.10
CA SER A 203 -32.33 18.53 -17.99
C SER A 203 -32.93 17.17 -18.34
N GLU A 204 -32.16 16.19 -18.81
CA GLU A 204 -32.70 14.89 -19.28
C GLU A 204 -32.51 13.73 -18.29
N ALA A 205 -31.81 13.93 -17.16
CA ALA A 205 -31.47 12.86 -16.22
C ALA A 205 -32.43 12.71 -15.02
N THR A 206 -33.60 13.35 -15.03
CA THR A 206 -34.63 13.17 -13.99
C THR A 206 -36.04 13.09 -14.59
N GLU A 207 -36.41 11.89 -15.02
CA GLU A 207 -37.78 11.37 -14.93
C GLU A 207 -37.75 9.95 -14.32
#